data_AF-A0A814SRG3-F1
#
_entry.id   AF-A0A814SRG3-F1
#
_cell.length_a   1.000
_cell.length_b   1.000
_cell.length_c   1.000
_cell.angle_alpha   90.00
_cell.angle_beta   90.00
_cell.angle_gamma   90.00
#
_symmetry.space_group_name_H-M   'P 1'
#
loop_
_entity.id
_entity.type
_entity.pdbx_description
1 polymer ?
#
loop_
_entity_poly.entity_id
_entity_poly.type
_entity_poly.pdbx_seq_one_letter_code
_entity_poly.pdbx_strand_id
1 'polypeptide(L)'
;MHANIQCHSFEQRVLQLDSVTIKSSCILMSGSFVMAGCKLMGNNRLYPFTLVMKNDLLRSNTQWKGLPARVVTGPTKPTRTGWSS
;
A
#
# COMPACT_ATOMS: atom_id res chain seq x y z
N MET A 1 14.36 7.00 11.04
CA MET A 1 13.87 5.94 10.13
C MET A 1 12.38 6.16 9.92
N HIS A 2 11.89 6.27 8.67
CA HIS A 2 10.53 6.71 8.35
C HIS A 2 9.84 5.76 7.36
N ALA A 3 8.51 5.76 7.34
CA ALA A 3 7.70 5.17 6.27
C ALA A 3 7.20 6.30 5.36
N ASN A 4 7.13 6.05 4.05
CA ASN A 4 6.71 7.04 3.05
C ASN A 4 5.29 6.75 2.57
N ILE A 5 4.43 7.77 2.62
CA ILE A 5 3.07 7.74 2.10
C ILE A 5 3.01 8.80 0.99
N GLN A 6 2.78 8.38 -0.24
CA GLN A 6 2.72 9.26 -1.40
C GLN A 6 1.32 9.29 -2.00
N CYS A 7 0.56 10.34 -1.72
CA CYS A 7 -0.82 10.53 -2.20
C CYS A 7 -0.92 11.13 -3.61
N HIS A 8 0.19 11.27 -4.32
CA HIS A 8 0.23 11.82 -5.66
C HIS A 8 1.25 11.11 -6.54
N SER A 9 1.01 11.04 -7.84
CA SER A 9 2.07 10.77 -8.82
C SER A 9 1.91 11.68 -10.02
N PHE A 10 3.01 11.95 -10.70
CA PHE A 10 3.00 12.69 -11.96
C PHE A 10 3.51 11.76 -13.05
N GLU A 11 2.58 11.12 -13.75
CA GLU A 11 2.86 10.12 -14.78
C GLU A 11 2.33 10.65 -16.11
N GLN A 12 3.14 10.59 -17.16
CA GLN A 12 2.70 10.98 -18.52
C GLN A 12 2.10 12.39 -18.59
N ARG A 13 2.65 13.33 -17.80
CA ARG A 13 2.18 14.71 -17.64
C ARG A 13 0.82 14.87 -16.94
N VAL A 14 0.31 13.80 -16.32
CA VAL A 14 -0.94 13.80 -15.57
C VAL A 14 -0.62 13.70 -14.08
N LEU A 15 -1.11 14.66 -13.30
CA LEU A 15 -1.12 14.60 -11.85
C LEU A 15 -2.27 13.67 -11.42
N GLN A 16 -1.93 12.50 -10.89
CA GLN A 16 -2.88 11.59 -10.25
C GLN A 16 -2.85 11.85 -8.75
N LEU A 17 -3.98 12.30 -8.20
CA LEU A 17 -4.18 12.51 -6.77
C LEU A 17 -5.18 11.48 -6.26
N ASP A 18 -4.82 10.76 -5.19
CA ASP A 18 -5.77 9.89 -4.50
C ASP A 18 -5.38 9.74 -3.03
N SER A 19 -6.38 9.50 -2.20
CA SER A 19 -6.24 9.21 -0.79
C SER A 19 -5.52 7.88 -0.53
N VAL A 20 -4.85 7.79 0.60
CA VAL A 20 -4.36 6.53 1.16
C VAL A 20 -5.13 6.25 2.44
N THR A 21 -5.82 5.11 2.49
CA THR A 21 -6.56 4.70 3.69
C THR A 21 -5.72 3.72 4.49
N ILE A 22 -5.42 4.06 5.74
CA ILE A 22 -4.76 3.16 6.69
C ILE A 22 -5.69 2.95 7.89
N LYS A 23 -6.21 1.73 8.04
CA LYS A 23 -7.03 1.34 9.20
C LYS A 23 -6.16 0.98 10.40
N SER A 24 -6.80 0.74 11.53
CA SER A 24 -6.16 0.52 12.83
C SER A 24 -5.11 -0.60 12.81
N SER A 25 -4.10 -0.45 13.69
CA SER A 25 -3.10 -1.48 13.99
C SER A 25 -2.24 -1.91 12.79
N CYS A 26 -2.14 -1.08 11.76
CA CYS A 26 -1.16 -1.31 10.69
C CYS A 26 0.25 -0.93 11.15
N ILE A 27 1.24 -1.74 10.78
CA ILE A 27 2.65 -1.53 11.09
C ILE A 27 3.38 -1.29 9.76
N LEU A 28 3.87 -0.08 9.58
CA LEU A 28 4.67 0.35 8.43
C LEU A 28 6.13 0.47 8.86
N MET A 29 6.99 -0.47 8.45
CA MET A 29 8.40 -0.44 8.84
C MET A 29 9.22 0.56 8.04
N SER A 30 10.43 0.83 8.51
CA SER A 30 11.37 1.77 7.90
C SER A 30 11.56 1.52 6.40
N GLY A 31 11.49 2.59 5.61
CA GLY A 31 11.67 2.56 4.17
C GLY A 31 10.51 1.93 3.40
N SER A 32 9.44 1.48 4.06
CA SER A 32 8.23 1.08 3.35
C SER A 32 7.60 2.29 2.64
N PHE A 33 6.96 2.02 1.51
CA PHE A 33 6.43 3.01 0.61
C PHE A 33 5.00 2.62 0.19
N VAL A 34 4.05 3.52 0.38
CA VAL A 34 2.64 3.31 0.03
C VAL A 34 2.20 4.38 -0.97
N MET A 35 1.77 3.96 -2.15
CA MET A 35 1.36 4.85 -3.23
C MET A 35 -0.12 5.28 -3.14
N ALA A 36 -0.50 6.26 -3.96
CA ALA A 36 -1.85 6.81 -4.02
C ALA A 36 -2.91 5.73 -4.30
N GLY A 37 -4.11 5.88 -3.72
CA GLY A 37 -5.25 5.00 -3.92
C GLY A 37 -5.20 3.68 -3.12
N CYS A 38 -4.15 3.47 -2.34
CA CYS A 38 -4.00 2.26 -1.52
C CYS A 38 -4.96 2.23 -0.33
N LYS A 39 -5.40 1.01 0.02
CA LYS A 39 -6.27 0.75 1.17
C LYS A 39 -5.69 -0.38 2.03
N LEU A 40 -5.25 -0.05 3.24
CA LEU A 40 -4.79 -1.00 4.26
C LEU A 40 -5.93 -1.21 5.26
N MET A 41 -6.52 -2.42 5.25
CA MET A 41 -7.77 -2.73 5.95
C MET A 41 -7.60 -3.13 7.43
N GLY A 42 -6.41 -3.02 7.99
CA GLY A 42 -6.15 -3.16 9.43
C GLY A 42 -5.33 -4.39 9.79
N ASN A 43 -4.53 -4.31 10.86
CA ASN A 43 -3.57 -5.35 11.24
C ASN A 43 -2.62 -5.75 10.09
N ASN A 44 -2.33 -4.84 9.16
CA ASN A 44 -1.38 -5.08 8.08
C ASN A 44 0.06 -4.87 8.58
N ARG A 45 1.01 -5.69 8.13
CA ARG A 45 2.43 -5.47 8.42
C ARG A 45 3.22 -5.34 7.13
N LEU A 46 3.83 -4.18 6.90
CA LEU A 46 4.79 -3.97 5.83
C LEU A 46 6.21 -4.13 6.39
N TYR A 47 6.97 -5.06 5.84
CA TYR A 47 8.39 -5.23 6.16
C TYR A 47 9.23 -4.06 5.60
N PRO A 48 10.50 -3.90 6.03
CA PRO A 48 11.32 -2.78 5.57
C PRO A 48 11.45 -2.78 4.05
N PHE A 49 11.50 -1.59 3.46
CA PHE A 49 11.66 -1.39 2.02
C PHE A 49 10.57 -2.06 1.15
N THR A 50 9.36 -2.24 1.69
CA THR A 50 8.22 -2.79 0.94
C THR A 50 7.51 -1.69 0.16
N LEU A 51 7.22 -1.91 -1.13
CA LEU A 51 6.48 -0.97 -2.00
C LEU A 51 5.07 -1.50 -2.27
N VAL A 52 4.07 -0.85 -1.69
CA VAL A 52 2.66 -1.06 -2.02
C VAL A 52 2.30 -0.20 -3.22
N MET A 53 1.87 -0.85 -4.30
CA MET A 53 1.66 -0.19 -5.59
C MET A 53 0.34 0.57 -5.60
N LYS A 54 0.24 1.57 -6.50
CA LYS A 54 -0.96 2.39 -6.64
C LYS A 54 -2.23 1.53 -6.74
N ASN A 55 -3.28 1.96 -6.05
CA ASN A 55 -4.58 1.29 -6.03
C ASN A 55 -4.55 -0.15 -5.46
N ASP A 56 -3.57 -0.54 -4.65
CA ASP A 56 -3.60 -1.86 -4.00
C ASP A 56 -4.52 -1.89 -2.76
N LEU A 57 -5.32 -2.95 -2.63
CA LEU A 57 -6.07 -3.30 -1.42
C LEU A 57 -5.34 -4.39 -0.65
N LEU A 58 -4.93 -4.04 0.57
CA LEU A 58 -4.34 -4.94 1.55
C LEU A 58 -5.44 -5.35 2.53
N ARG A 59 -5.95 -6.59 2.38
CA ARG A 59 -6.96 -7.17 3.28
C ARG A 59 -6.44 -7.23 4.71
N SER A 60 -7.33 -7.24 5.70
CA SER A 60 -6.92 -7.25 7.10
C SER A 60 -6.11 -8.50 7.47
N ASN A 61 -5.24 -8.39 8.47
CA ASN A 61 -4.44 -9.51 9.03
C ASN A 61 -3.44 -10.14 8.01
N THR A 62 -2.85 -9.33 7.14
CA THR A 62 -1.86 -9.79 6.15
C THR A 62 -0.48 -9.16 6.38
N GLN A 63 0.59 -9.88 6.03
CA GLN A 63 1.96 -9.37 6.07
C GLN A 63 2.57 -9.32 4.67
N TRP A 64 3.39 -8.31 4.40
CA TRP A 64 3.86 -7.99 3.05
C TRP A 64 5.34 -7.63 2.99
N LYS A 65 6.03 -8.08 1.94
CA LYS A 65 7.44 -7.78 1.67
C LYS A 65 7.69 -7.60 0.17
N GLY A 66 8.66 -6.75 -0.18
CA GLY A 66 9.25 -6.68 -1.51
C GLY A 66 8.88 -5.45 -2.33
N LEU A 67 9.46 -5.37 -3.53
CA LEU A 67 9.34 -4.27 -4.49
C LEU A 67 8.99 -4.87 -5.88
N PRO A 68 7.71 -5.04 -6.25
CA PRO A 68 6.49 -4.68 -5.50
C PRO A 68 6.16 -5.65 -4.36
N ALA A 69 5.31 -5.21 -3.45
CA ALA A 69 4.87 -5.95 -2.28
C ALA A 69 4.19 -7.27 -2.66
N ARG A 70 4.57 -8.35 -1.97
CA ARG A 70 3.93 -9.67 -2.03
C ARG A 70 3.53 -10.14 -0.64
N VAL A 71 2.45 -10.90 -0.56
CA VAL A 71 1.95 -11.48 0.70
C VAL A 71 2.96 -12.51 1.21
N VAL A 72 3.37 -12.35 2.46
CA VAL A 72 4.17 -13.33 3.21
C VAL A 72 3.23 -14.21 4.06
N THR A 73 2.20 -13.61 4.65
CA THR A 73 1.20 -14.29 5.50
C THR A 73 -0.18 -13.72 5.22
N GLY A 74 -1.19 -14.60 5.08
CA GLY A 74 -2.59 -14.24 4.82
C GLY A 74 -3.04 -14.58 3.38
N PRO A 75 -4.27 -14.20 2.98
CA PRO A 75 -4.79 -14.46 1.64
C PRO A 75 -3.90 -13.84 0.55
N THR A 76 -3.60 -14.62 -0.49
CA THR A 76 -2.35 -14.58 -1.26
C THR A 76 -2.21 -13.50 -2.35
N LYS A 77 -3.17 -12.59 -2.54
CA LYS A 77 -3.06 -11.58 -3.61
C LYS A 77 -3.62 -10.20 -3.24
N PRO A 78 -2.88 -9.11 -3.48
CA PRO A 78 -3.43 -7.77 -3.40
C PRO A 78 -4.50 -7.66 -4.49
N THR A 79 -5.67 -7.19 -4.10
CA THR A 79 -6.73 -6.91 -5.06
C THR A 79 -6.58 -5.46 -5.45
N ARG A 80 -6.51 -5.13 -6.74
CA ARG A 80 -6.52 -3.71 -7.14
C ARG A 80 -7.89 -3.13 -6.86
N THR A 81 -7.94 -1.99 -6.17
CA THR A 81 -9.15 -1.18 -6.06
C THR A 81 -9.50 -0.75 -7.49
N GLY A 82 -10.70 -1.10 -7.93
CA GLY A 82 -11.19 -0.62 -9.22
C GLY A 82 -11.23 0.91 -9.21
N TRP A 83 -10.92 1.54 -10.34
CA TRP A 83 -11.19 2.95 -10.54
C TRP A 83 -12.72 3.12 -10.50
N SER A 84 -13.26 3.79 -9.48
CA SER A 84 -14.64 4.28 -9.54
C SER A 84 -14.65 5.45 -10.52
N SER A 85 -15.33 5.25 -11.66
CA SER A 85 -15.66 6.29 -12.63
C SER A 85 -16.42 7.44 -11.99
#